data_AF-A0A6V8NZB3-F1
#
_entry.id   AF-A0A6V8NZB3-F1
#
_cell.length_a   1.000
_cell.length_b   1.000
_cell.length_c   1.000
_cell.angle_alpha   90.00
_cell.angle_beta   90.00
_cell.angle_gamma   90.00
#
_symmetry.space_group_name_H-M   'P 1'
#
loop_
_entity.id
_entity.type
_entity.pdbx_description
1 polymer ?
#
loop_
_entity_poly.entity_id
_entity_poly.type
_entity_poly.pdbx_seq_one_letter_code
_entity_poly.pdbx_strand_id
1 'polypeptide(L)'
;MARAIGIELGTTNSCVGVIEAGEPVVIPNAEGGRVTPSVVALSKSGELLGGQVAKRQAITNPENTVLYIKRKTGTTEKGGPMYE
;
A
#
# COMPACT_ATOMS: atom_id res chain seq x y z
N MET A 1 -7.33 -4.92 24.64
CA MET A 1 -8.29 -3.88 24.19
C MET A 1 -7.90 -3.43 22.81
N ALA A 2 -8.85 -3.34 21.87
CA ALA A 2 -8.58 -2.75 20.56
C ALA A 2 -8.29 -1.25 20.71
N ARG A 3 -7.21 -0.75 20.12
CA ARG A 3 -6.92 0.68 20.00
C ARG A 3 -7.37 1.14 18.61
N ALA A 4 -8.04 2.29 18.54
CA ALA A 4 -8.29 2.94 17.26
C ALA A 4 -6.95 3.35 16.63
N ILE A 5 -6.83 3.17 15.32
CA ILE A 5 -5.68 3.60 14.53
C ILE A 5 -6.13 4.60 13.47
N GLY A 6 -5.26 5.53 13.12
CA GLY A 6 -5.41 6.39 11.96
C GLY A 6 -4.68 5.78 10.77
N ILE A 7 -5.37 5.62 9.64
CA ILE A 7 -4.77 5.18 8.39
C ILE A 7 -4.90 6.30 7.37
N GLU A 8 -3.75 6.82 6.93
CA GLU A 8 -3.67 7.63 5.73
C GLU A 8 -3.51 6.67 4.55
N LEU A 9 -4.57 6.49 3.77
CA LEU A 9 -4.54 5.66 2.58
C LEU A 9 -4.28 6.56 1.38
N GLY A 10 -3.01 6.83 1.05
CA GLY A 10 -2.64 7.73 -0.05
C GLY A 10 -2.51 7.03 -1.41
N THR A 11 -2.44 7.82 -2.48
CA THR A 11 -2.33 7.31 -3.85
C THR A 11 -1.01 6.60 -4.12
N THR A 12 0.08 7.10 -3.52
CA THR A 12 1.45 6.62 -3.77
C THR A 12 2.04 5.93 -2.55
N ASN A 13 1.80 6.48 -1.36
CA ASN A 13 2.21 5.89 -0.09
C ASN A 13 1.00 5.91 0.85
N SER A 14 1.06 5.07 1.87
CA SER A 14 0.13 5.04 2.98
C SER A 14 0.91 5.09 4.29
N CYS A 15 0.26 5.54 5.34
CA CYS A 15 0.82 5.67 6.69
C CYS A 15 -0.19 5.18 7.72
N VAL A 16 0.30 4.65 8.84
CA VAL A 16 -0.53 4.26 9.98
C VAL A 16 0.02 4.86 11.25
N GLY A 17 -0.88 5.35 12.11
CA GLY A 17 -0.53 5.94 13.39
C GLY A 17 -1.55 5.62 14.47
N VAL A 18 -1.17 5.91 15.71
CA VAL A 18 -1.96 5.70 16.92
C VAL A 18 -1.69 6.85 17.89
N ILE A 19 -2.60 7.07 18.85
CA ILE A 19 -2.33 7.97 19.97
C ILE A 19 -1.65 7.19 21.09
N GLU A 20 -0.44 7.58 21.47
CA GLU A 20 0.28 7.05 22.63
C GLU A 20 0.55 8.18 23.62
N ALA A 21 0.14 8.00 24.87
CA ALA A 21 0.31 9.01 25.92
C ALA A 21 -0.20 10.42 25.57
N GLY A 22 -1.24 10.50 24.73
CA GLY A 22 -1.83 11.77 24.28
C GLY A 22 -1.22 12.34 23.00
N GLU A 23 -0.14 11.75 22.48
CA GLU A 23 0.58 12.22 21.30
C GLU A 23 0.39 11.29 20.09
N PRO A 24 0.33 11.83 18.85
CA PRO A 24 0.27 11.02 17.65
C PRO A 24 1.63 10.38 17.34
N VAL A 25 1.67 9.06 17.23
CA VAL A 25 2.85 8.28 16.90
C VAL A 25 2.62 7.49 15.61
N VAL A 26 3.56 7.61 14.66
CA VAL A 26 3.56 6.81 13.42
C VAL A 26 4.16 5.43 13.71
N ILE A 27 3.47 4.38 13.29
CA ILE A 27 3.89 3.00 13.47
C ILE A 27 4.78 2.61 12.26
N PRO A 28 6.05 2.20 12.47
CA PRO A 28 6.89 1.67 11.39
C PRO A 28 6.29 0.38 10.82
N ASN A 29 6.41 0.21 9.50
CA ASN A 29 6.08 -1.06 8.84
C ASN A 29 7.14 -2.14 9.13
N ALA A 30 6.89 -3.36 8.66
CA ALA A 30 7.79 -4.50 8.85
C ALA A 30 9.20 -4.26 8.26
N GLU A 31 9.32 -3.36 7.28
CA GLU A 31 10.58 -2.94 6.67
C GLU A 31 11.26 -1.77 7.39
N GLY A 32 10.71 -1.31 8.53
CA GLY A 32 11.25 -0.20 9.33
C GLY A 32 10.93 1.20 8.79
N GLY A 33 10.19 1.30 7.69
CA GLY A 33 9.74 2.57 7.12
C GLY A 33 8.51 3.13 7.82
N ARG A 34 8.42 4.46 7.94
CA ARG A 34 7.23 5.15 8.48
C ARG A 34 6.10 5.34 7.47
N VAL A 35 6.36 5.02 6.21
CA VAL A 35 5.37 5.01 5.13
C VAL A 35 5.55 3.75 4.29
N THR A 36 4.45 3.25 3.75
CA THR A 36 4.40 2.04 2.93
C THR A 36 3.93 2.41 1.53
N PRO A 37 4.62 2.01 0.45
CA PRO A 37 4.11 2.22 -0.89
C PRO A 37 2.70 1.65 -1.07
N SER A 38 1.79 2.42 -1.67
CA SER A 38 0.42 1.98 -1.99
C SER A 38 0.43 1.11 -3.25
N VAL A 39 1.07 -0.05 -3.13
CA VAL A 39 1.33 -0.99 -4.23
C VAL A 39 1.00 -2.39 -3.76
N VAL A 40 0.28 -3.13 -4.58
CA VAL A 40 0.01 -4.55 -4.39
C VAL A 40 0.37 -5.32 -5.64
N ALA A 41 0.81 -6.57 -5.48
CA ALA A 41 1.11 -7.43 -6.62
C ALA A 41 0.80 -8.88 -6.31
N LEU A 42 0.53 -9.68 -7.36
CA LEU A 42 0.53 -11.14 -7.25
C LEU A 42 1.87 -11.69 -7.74
N SER A 43 2.49 -12.53 -6.91
CA SER A 43 3.71 -13.24 -7.29
C SER A 43 3.40 -14.34 -8.31
N LYS A 44 4.45 -14.89 -8.94
CA LYS A 44 4.31 -16.04 -9.86
C LYS A 44 3.73 -17.30 -9.19
N SER A 45 3.90 -17.45 -7.88
CA SER A 45 3.32 -18.54 -7.09
C SER A 45 1.90 -18.24 -6.57
N GLY A 46 1.34 -17.07 -6.90
CA GLY A 46 0.01 -16.65 -6.46
C GLY A 46 -0.02 -15.98 -5.08
N GLU A 47 1.14 -15.66 -4.51
CA GLU A 47 1.22 -14.94 -3.23
C GLU A 47 0.86 -13.45 -3.41
N LEU A 48 0.07 -12.89 -2.48
CA LEU A 48 -0.20 -11.47 -2.45
C LEU A 48 0.95 -10.71 -1.79
N LEU A 49 1.60 -9.85 -2.56
CA LEU A 49 2.68 -8.97 -2.13
C LEU A 49 2.13 -7.56 -1.90
N GLY A 50 2.69 -6.86 -0.90
CA GLY A 50 2.35 -5.47 -0.61
C GLY A 50 3.58 -4.58 -0.40
N GLY A 51 3.37 -3.27 -0.47
CA GLY A 51 4.36 -2.29 -0.02
C GLY A 51 5.66 -2.31 -0.82
N GLN A 52 6.80 -2.33 -0.12
CA GLN A 52 8.12 -2.29 -0.74
C GLN A 52 8.40 -3.52 -1.59
N VAL A 53 7.94 -4.69 -1.16
CA VAL A 53 8.14 -5.95 -1.90
C VAL A 53 7.44 -5.89 -3.26
N ALA A 54 6.16 -5.48 -3.27
CA ALA A 54 5.41 -5.29 -4.52
C ALA A 54 6.04 -4.19 -5.40
N LYS A 55 6.49 -3.07 -4.82
CA LYS A 55 7.11 -1.99 -5.59
C LYS A 55 8.42 -2.41 -6.28
N ARG A 56 9.26 -3.22 -5.63
CA ARG A 56 10.58 -3.64 -6.18
C ARG A 56 10.46 -4.45 -7.47
N GLN A 57 9.40 -5.26 -7.59
CA GLN A 57 9.18 -6.16 -8.72
C GLN A 57 8.24 -5.57 -9.79
N ALA A 58 7.76 -4.33 -9.61
CA ALA A 58 6.78 -3.71 -10.50
C ALA A 58 7.24 -3.64 -11.97
N ILE A 59 8.55 -3.46 -12.20
CA ILE A 59 9.12 -3.40 -13.56
C ILE A 59 9.18 -4.79 -14.21
N THR A 60 9.44 -5.84 -13.45
CA THR A 60 9.60 -7.20 -13.97
C THR A 60 8.31 -8.03 -13.95
N ASN A 61 7.25 -7.50 -13.34
CA ASN A 61 5.92 -8.10 -13.28
C ASN A 61 4.81 -7.04 -13.40
N PRO A 62 4.80 -6.25 -14.48
CA PRO A 62 3.91 -5.09 -14.61
C PRO A 62 2.43 -5.49 -14.67
N GLU A 63 2.10 -6.58 -15.34
CA GLU A 63 0.71 -7.05 -15.52
C GLU A 63 0.04 -7.46 -14.20
N ASN A 64 0.80 -8.00 -13.26
CA ASN A 64 0.29 -8.43 -11.96
C ASN A 64 0.59 -7.43 -10.83
N THR A 65 0.96 -6.19 -11.16
CA THR A 65 1.25 -5.14 -10.18
C THR A 65 0.30 -3.96 -10.33
N VAL A 66 -0.37 -3.59 -9.24
CA VAL A 66 -1.31 -2.47 -9.20
C VAL A 66 -0.68 -1.29 -8.47
N LEU A 67 -0.71 -0.13 -9.13
CA LEU A 67 -0.26 1.17 -8.63
C LEU A 67 -1.40 2.19 -8.73
N TYR A 68 -1.36 3.24 -7.90
CA TYR A 68 -2.23 4.43 -8.03
C TYR A 68 -3.74 4.16 -7.99
N ILE A 69 -4.17 3.02 -7.44
CA ILE A 69 -5.59 2.59 -7.43
C ILE A 69 -6.52 3.62 -6.79
N LYS A 70 -6.01 4.44 -5.87
CA LYS A 70 -6.78 5.53 -5.24
C LYS A 70 -7.36 6.50 -6.28
N ARG A 71 -6.73 6.67 -7.45
CA ARG A 71 -7.24 7.52 -8.55
C ARG A 71 -8.49 6.95 -9.23
N LYS A 72 -8.71 5.63 -9.11
CA LYS A 72 -9.84 4.91 -9.72
C LYS A 72 -10.88 4.49 -8.68
N THR A 73 -10.63 4.74 -7.40
CA THR A 73 -11.57 4.38 -6.34
C THR A 73 -12.86 5.18 -6.51
N GLY A 74 -14.01 4.50 -6.50
CA GLY A 74 -15.31 5.12 -6.74
C GLY A 74 -15.70 5.26 -8.21
N THR A 75 -14.85 4.83 -9.16
CA THR A 75 -15.22 4.71 -10.57
C THR A 75 -15.66 3.27 -10.89
N THR A 76 -16.23 3.06 -12.08
CA THR A 76 -16.58 1.73 -12.60
C THR A 76 -15.42 1.02 -13.28
N GLU A 77 -14.26 1.67 -13.38
CA GLU A 77 -13.07 1.10 -14.00
C GLU A 77 -12.49 -0.01 -13.10
N LYS A 78 -12.28 -1.18 -13.69
CA LYS A 78 -11.57 -2.27 -13.01
C LYS A 78 -10.07 -1.98 -13.02
N GLY A 79 -9.40 -2.23 -11.90
CA GLY A 79 -7.94 -2.09 -11.81
C GLY A 79 -7.25 -2.94 -12.88
N GLY A 80 -6.42 -2.29 -13.69
CA GLY A 80 -5.58 -2.91 -14.72
C GLY A 80 -4.17 -2.31 -14.65
N PRO A 81 -3.21 -2.82 -15.44
CA PRO A 81 -1.87 -2.24 -15.50
C PRO A 81 -1.95 -0.76 -15.91
N MET A 82 -1.42 0.13 -15.07
CA MET A 82 -1.49 1.60 -15.26
C MET A 82 -0.34 2.14 -16.13
N TYR A 83 0.32 1.25 -16.87
CA TYR A 83 1.45 1.60 -17.75
C TYR A 83 1.07 1.60 -19.24
N GLU A 84 -0.23 1.73 -19.53
CA GLU A 84 -0.73 2.13 -20.85
C GLU A 84 -1.22 3.58 -20.81
#